data_AF-A0A914NCZ7-F1
#
_entry.id   AF-A0A914NCZ7-F1
#
_cell.length_a   1.000
_cell.length_b   1.000
_cell.length_c   1.000
_cell.angle_alpha   90.00
_cell.angle_beta   90.00
_cell.angle_gamma   90.00
#
_symmetry.space_group_name_H-M   'P 1'
#
loop_
_entity.id
_entity.type
_entity.pdbx_description
1 polymer ?
#
loop_
_entity_poly.entity_id
_entity_poly.type
_entity_poly.pdbx_seq_one_letter_code
_entity_poly.pdbx_strand_id
1 'polypeptide(L)'
;MNKLDLQRILDAQQEKFEEMLARVLKKQAGNGQEEIETSIYCKLSSLISEFSVDIPRDITFDSWFSKNKSYFEEEGKALPESSKVRLLLSKLGSEEYARIERKLLPTKLSEMKLW
;
A
#
# COMPACT_ATOMS: atom_id res chain seq x y z
N MET A 1 -11.88 -19.78 -52.06
CA MET A 1 -11.18 -18.95 -51.07
C MET A 1 -9.86 -18.54 -51.70
N ASN A 2 -9.64 -17.24 -51.92
CA ASN A 2 -8.51 -16.77 -52.71
C ASN A 2 -7.29 -16.51 -51.83
N LYS A 3 -6.08 -16.57 -52.41
CA LYS A 3 -4.81 -16.36 -51.69
C LYS A 3 -4.80 -15.08 -50.85
N LEU A 4 -5.44 -14.02 -51.34
CA LEU A 4 -5.57 -12.74 -50.64
C LEU A 4 -6.42 -12.84 -49.37
N ASP A 5 -7.49 -13.64 -49.39
CA ASP A 5 -8.35 -13.83 -48.22
C ASP A 5 -7.67 -14.68 -47.15
N LEU A 6 -6.91 -15.69 -47.59
CA LEU A 6 -6.11 -16.53 -46.70
C LEU A 6 -5.00 -15.72 -46.01
N GLN A 7 -4.32 -14.84 -46.75
CA GLN A 7 -3.30 -13.95 -46.19
C GLN A 7 -3.92 -13.00 -45.14
N ARG A 8 -5.06 -12.38 -45.46
CA ARG A 8 -5.77 -11.50 -44.51
C ARG A 8 -6.19 -12.22 -43.23
N ILE A 9 -6.60 -13.48 -43.33
CA ILE A 9 -6.93 -14.28 -42.15
C ILE A 9 -5.68 -14.61 -41.34
N LEU A 10 -4.56 -14.93 -41.98
CA LEU A 10 -3.29 -15.19 -41.30
C LEU A 10 -2.80 -13.96 -40.55
N ASP A 11 -2.82 -12.79 -41.20
CA ASP A 11 -2.38 -11.52 -40.63
C ASP A 11 -3.27 -11.14 -39.43
N ALA A 12 -4.59 -11.32 -39.56
CA ALA A 12 -5.53 -11.07 -38.45
C ALA A 12 -5.37 -12.05 -37.28
N GLN A 13 -4.90 -13.28 -37.52
CA GLN A 13 -4.57 -14.23 -36.45
C GLN A 13 -3.28 -13.83 -35.74
N GLN A 14 -2.27 -13.38 -36.49
CA GLN A 14 -1.01 -12.91 -35.92
C GLN A 14 -1.22 -11.66 -35.06
N GLU A 15 -1.98 -10.68 -35.55
CA GLU A 15 -2.31 -9.45 -34.80
C GLU A 15 -3.03 -9.77 -33.48
N LYS A 16 -4.02 -10.69 -33.51
CA LYS A 16 -4.72 -11.14 -32.30
C LYS A 16 -3.80 -11.85 -31.31
N PHE A 17 -2.83 -12.62 -31.80
CA PHE A 17 -1.85 -13.28 -30.94
C PHE A 17 -0.90 -12.26 -30.27
N GLU A 18 -0.42 -11.28 -31.03
CA GLU A 18 0.40 -10.18 -30.51
C GLU A 18 -0.35 -9.34 -29.47
N GLU A 19 -1.63 -9.03 -29.70
CA GLU A 19 -2.48 -8.36 -28.71
C GLU A 19 -2.65 -9.18 -27.43
N MET A 20 -2.87 -10.50 -27.56
CA MET A 20 -3.01 -11.39 -26.40
C MET A 20 -1.73 -11.43 -25.59
N LEU A 21 -0.56 -11.57 -26.24
CA LEU A 21 0.73 -11.55 -25.57
C LEU A 21 0.97 -10.21 -24.85
N ALA A 22 0.68 -9.09 -25.50
CA ALA A 22 0.80 -7.77 -24.89
C ALA A 22 -0.07 -7.63 -23.62
N ARG A 23 -1.30 -8.16 -23.65
CA ARG A 23 -2.20 -8.17 -22.48
C ARG A 23 -1.70 -9.05 -21.35
N VAL A 24 -1.14 -10.23 -21.65
CA VAL A 24 -0.58 -11.15 -20.65
C VAL A 24 0.66 -10.55 -20.00
N LEU A 25 1.60 -10.02 -20.79
CA LEU A 25 2.80 -9.36 -20.28
C LEU A 25 2.46 -8.15 -19.41
N LYS A 26 1.48 -7.33 -19.83
CA LYS A 26 1.01 -6.18 -19.04
C LYS A 26 0.37 -6.59 -17.71
N LYS A 27 -0.39 -7.70 -17.68
CA LYS A 27 -0.96 -8.24 -16.43
C LYS A 27 0.12 -8.77 -15.50
N GLN A 28 1.11 -9.49 -16.00
CA GLN A 28 2.21 -10.02 -15.17
C GLN A 28 3.10 -8.90 -14.59
N ALA A 29 3.37 -7.85 -15.38
CA ALA A 29 4.12 -6.70 -14.91
C ALA A 29 3.38 -5.89 -13.82
N GLY A 30 2.04 -5.78 -13.92
CA GLY A 30 1.21 -5.07 -12.94
C GLY A 30 0.99 -5.85 -11.64
N ASN A 31 0.72 -7.16 -11.73
CA ASN A 31 0.43 -7.98 -10.54
C ASN A 31 1.67 -8.22 -9.65
N GLY A 32 2.86 -8.33 -10.24
CA GLY A 32 4.07 -8.69 -9.50
C GLY A 32 4.44 -7.67 -8.42
N GLN A 33 4.34 -6.37 -8.71
CA GLN A 33 4.65 -5.33 -7.72
C GLN A 33 3.62 -5.28 -6.60
N GLU A 34 2.33 -5.36 -6.92
CA GLU A 34 1.25 -5.28 -5.92
C GLU A 34 1.26 -6.48 -4.96
N GLU A 35 1.57 -7.68 -5.47
CA GLU A 35 1.75 -8.89 -4.65
C GLU A 35 2.96 -8.79 -3.72
N ILE A 36 4.09 -8.26 -4.21
CA ILE A 36 5.30 -8.02 -3.39
C ILE A 36 5.02 -6.98 -2.31
N GLU A 37 4.39 -5.85 -2.65
CA GLU A 37 4.01 -4.82 -1.68
C GLU A 37 3.08 -5.36 -0.60
N THR A 38 2.07 -6.15 -0.99
CA THR A 38 1.14 -6.78 -0.05
C THR A 38 1.87 -7.75 0.88
N SER A 39 2.79 -8.56 0.34
CA SER A 39 3.61 -9.48 1.13
C SER A 39 4.47 -8.75 2.16
N ILE A 40 5.18 -7.70 1.75
CA ILE A 40 6.00 -6.86 2.63
C ILE A 40 5.13 -6.20 3.70
N TYR A 41 3.98 -5.64 3.31
CA TYR A 41 3.05 -5.00 4.24
C TYR A 41 2.55 -5.99 5.31
N CYS A 42 2.11 -7.17 4.91
CA CYS A 42 1.65 -8.21 5.85
C CYS A 42 2.77 -8.65 6.80
N LYS A 43 4.00 -8.85 6.29
CA LYS A 43 5.16 -9.20 7.10
C LYS A 43 5.46 -8.13 8.14
N LEU A 44 5.58 -6.87 7.73
CA LEU A 44 5.90 -5.77 8.65
C LEU A 44 4.78 -5.53 9.66
N SER A 45 3.52 -5.68 9.24
CA SER A 45 2.39 -5.61 10.15
C SER A 45 2.47 -6.68 11.24
N SER A 46 2.95 -7.88 10.95
CA SER A 46 3.10 -8.92 11.98
C SER A 46 4.27 -8.67 12.95
N LEU A 47 5.32 -7.96 12.50
CA LEU A 47 6.55 -7.72 13.26
C LEU A 47 6.46 -6.49 14.16
N ILE A 48 5.80 -5.43 13.68
CA ILE A 48 5.68 -4.17 14.41
C ILE A 48 4.60 -4.34 15.49
N SER A 49 4.99 -4.11 16.73
CA SER A 49 4.07 -4.14 17.88
C SER A 49 3.12 -2.96 17.86
N GLU A 50 1.92 -3.14 18.41
CA GLU A 50 0.99 -2.04 18.64
C GLU A 50 1.60 -1.01 19.60
N PHE A 51 1.41 0.26 19.29
CA PHE A 51 1.77 1.38 20.13
C PHE A 51 0.63 1.69 21.10
N SER A 52 0.96 1.64 22.39
CA SER A 52 0.14 2.22 23.45
C SER A 52 1.04 3.06 24.35
N VAL A 53 0.55 4.24 24.74
CA VAL A 53 1.31 5.14 25.61
C VAL A 53 1.35 4.57 27.04
N ASP A 54 2.54 4.47 27.63
CA ASP A 54 2.74 4.03 29.01
C ASP A 54 3.78 4.94 29.66
N ILE A 55 3.29 6.01 30.33
CA ILE A 55 4.13 7.00 31.00
C ILE A 55 4.97 6.36 32.12
N PRO A 56 4.42 5.51 33.00
CA PRO A 56 5.21 4.80 34.01
C PRO A 56 6.39 4.00 33.45
N ARG A 57 6.27 3.45 32.24
CA ARG A 57 7.33 2.67 31.58
C ARG A 57 8.14 3.46 30.55
N ASP A 58 7.96 4.78 30.48
CA ASP A 58 8.60 5.66 29.49
C ASP A 58 8.39 5.22 28.03
N ILE A 59 7.20 4.66 27.74
CA ILE A 59 6.80 4.28 26.39
C ILE A 59 6.08 5.47 25.76
N THR A 60 6.86 6.26 25.04
CA THR A 60 6.40 7.36 24.18
C THR A 60 6.37 6.94 22.72
N PHE A 61 5.72 7.73 21.88
CA PHE A 61 5.73 7.49 20.44
C PHE A 61 7.16 7.50 19.88
N ASP A 62 8.00 8.43 20.30
CA ASP A 62 9.42 8.48 19.90
C ASP A 62 10.19 7.21 20.28
N SER A 63 10.02 6.71 21.51
CA SER A 63 10.67 5.48 21.98
C SER A 63 10.19 4.26 21.20
N TRP A 64 8.88 4.15 20.93
CA TRP A 64 8.33 3.07 20.13
C TRP A 64 8.73 3.16 18.66
N PHE A 65 8.66 4.35 18.05
CA PHE A 65 9.01 4.55 16.65
C PHE A 65 10.49 4.29 16.41
N SER A 66 11.37 4.74 17.31
CA SER A 66 12.81 4.48 17.23
C SER A 66 13.13 2.98 17.21
N LYS A 67 12.40 2.16 17.97
CA LYS A 67 12.54 0.69 17.96
C LYS A 67 12.08 0.05 16.66
N ASN A 68 11.08 0.64 16.01
CA ASN A 68 10.49 0.11 14.78
C ASN A 68 11.00 0.79 13.50
N LYS A 69 11.90 1.78 13.63
CA LYS A 69 12.34 2.65 12.54
C LYS A 69 12.92 1.87 11.34
N SER A 70 13.73 0.84 11.61
CA SER A 70 14.30 -0.01 10.57
C SER A 70 13.23 -0.75 9.75
N TYR A 71 12.10 -1.13 10.35
CA TYR A 71 11.00 -1.75 9.63
C TYR A 71 10.36 -0.81 8.61
N PHE A 72 10.30 0.49 8.89
CA PHE A 72 9.72 1.48 7.97
C PHE A 72 10.73 1.98 6.92
N GLU A 73 11.99 2.20 7.31
CA GLU A 73 13.03 2.79 6.45
C GLU A 73 13.79 1.76 5.61
N GLU A 74 14.06 0.57 6.16
CA GLU A 74 14.88 -0.47 5.52
C GLU A 74 14.00 -1.57 4.94
N GLU A 75 13.28 -2.31 5.79
CA GLU A 75 12.45 -3.44 5.31
C GLU A 75 11.23 -2.95 4.50
N GLY A 76 10.67 -1.81 4.89
CA GLY A 76 9.56 -1.16 4.21
C GLY A 76 9.97 -0.29 3.04
N LYS A 77 11.26 -0.20 2.68
CA LYS A 77 11.76 0.73 1.65
C LYS A 77 11.03 0.61 0.30
N ALA A 78 10.62 -0.60 -0.06
CA ALA A 78 9.89 -0.89 -1.30
C ALA A 78 8.41 -0.51 -1.25
N LEU A 79 7.85 -0.22 -0.07
CA LEU A 79 6.46 0.20 0.06
C LEU A 79 6.30 1.68 -0.33
N PRO A 80 5.21 2.04 -1.03
CA PRO A 80 4.80 3.43 -1.19
C PRO A 80 4.62 4.13 0.17
N GLU A 81 4.88 5.43 0.21
CA GLU A 81 4.77 6.22 1.43
C GLU A 81 3.35 6.15 2.03
N SER A 82 2.33 6.15 1.18
CA SER A 82 0.93 5.97 1.59
C SER A 82 0.69 4.64 2.32
N SER A 83 1.34 3.56 1.88
CA SER A 83 1.26 2.24 2.51
C SER A 83 2.01 2.21 3.84
N LYS A 84 3.16 2.88 3.95
CA LYS A 84 3.89 3.03 5.22
C LYS A 84 3.10 3.83 6.25
N VAL A 85 2.47 4.93 5.82
CA VAL A 85 1.59 5.74 6.68
C VAL A 85 0.40 4.92 7.15
N ARG A 86 -0.24 4.16 6.26
CA ARG A 86 -1.35 3.26 6.64
C ARG A 86 -0.90 2.19 7.64
N LEU A 87 0.28 1.61 7.44
CA LEU A 87 0.88 0.66 8.37
C LEU A 87 1.11 1.30 9.74
N LEU A 88 1.72 2.48 9.79
CA LEU A 88 1.96 3.23 11.03
C LEU A 88 0.65 3.49 11.78
N LEU A 89 -0.36 4.01 11.08
CA LEU A 89 -1.67 4.29 11.66
C LEU A 89 -2.36 3.01 12.18
N SER A 90 -2.21 1.88 11.46
CA SER A 90 -2.76 0.59 11.89
C SER A 90 -2.11 0.02 13.16
N LYS A 91 -0.95 0.57 13.56
CA LYS A 91 -0.24 0.17 14.77
C LYS A 91 -0.49 1.09 15.94
N LEU A 92 -1.22 2.18 15.76
CA LEU A 92 -1.64 3.01 16.88
C LEU A 92 -2.79 2.32 17.61
N GLY A 93 -2.70 2.23 18.94
CA GLY A 93 -3.82 1.78 19.75
C GLY A 93 -5.06 2.65 19.56
N SER A 94 -6.24 2.09 19.81
CA SER A 94 -7.54 2.75 19.59
C SER A 94 -7.65 4.14 20.20
N GLU A 95 -7.12 4.33 21.42
CA GLU A 95 -7.15 5.64 22.09
C GLU A 95 -6.21 6.65 21.42
N GLU A 96 -5.06 6.18 20.94
CA GLU A 96 -3.99 7.00 20.35
C GLU A 96 -4.40 7.44 18.95
N TYR A 97 -4.99 6.52 18.19
CA TYR A 97 -5.63 6.81 16.92
C TYR A 97 -6.77 7.83 17.10
N ALA A 98 -7.64 7.64 18.11
CA ALA A 98 -8.72 8.58 18.40
C ALA A 98 -8.20 9.96 18.85
N ARG A 99 -7.02 10.06 19.48
CA ARG A 99 -6.38 11.35 19.80
C ARG A 99 -5.92 12.08 18.54
N ILE A 100 -5.40 11.36 17.55
CA ILE A 100 -5.07 11.93 16.24
C ILE A 100 -6.35 12.37 15.53
N GLU A 101 -7.37 11.50 15.49
CA GLU A 101 -8.66 11.81 14.89
C GLU A 101 -9.30 13.05 15.52
N ARG A 102 -9.32 13.17 16.85
CA ARG A 102 -9.83 14.37 17.55
C ARG A 102 -9.02 15.64 17.29
N LYS A 103 -7.73 15.54 16.95
CA LYS A 103 -6.90 16.69 16.56
C LYS A 103 -7.10 17.09 15.10
N LEU A 104 -7.41 16.12 14.24
CA LEU A 104 -7.71 16.34 12.83
C LEU A 104 -9.16 16.79 12.63
N LEU A 105 -10.06 16.38 13.53
CA LEU A 105 -11.44 16.81 13.55
C LEU A 105 -11.57 18.16 14.26
N PRO A 106 -12.34 19.10 13.68
CA PRO A 106 -12.73 20.33 14.34
C PRO A 106 -13.38 20.03 15.69
N THR A 107 -12.85 20.62 16.76
CA THR A 107 -13.40 20.38 18.11
C THR A 107 -14.64 21.24 18.36
N LYS A 108 -14.84 22.29 17.54
CA LYS A 108 -16.01 23.17 17.55
C LYS A 108 -16.70 23.17 16.19
N LEU A 109 -18.02 23.36 16.22
CA LEU A 109 -18.84 23.51 15.01
C LEU A 109 -18.37 24.68 14.12
N SER A 110 -17.83 25.75 14.72
CA SER A 110 -17.26 26.89 14.02
C SER A 110 -15.94 26.61 13.29
N GLU A 111 -15.25 25.53 13.66
CA GLU A 111 -13.98 25.10 13.07
C GLU A 111 -14.21 24.05 11.96
N MET A 112 -15.44 23.56 11.80
CA MET A 112 -15.81 22.69 10.70
C MET A 112 -15.73 23.45 9.38
N LYS A 113 -14.68 23.18 8.61
CA LYS A 113 -14.75 23.37 7.17
C LYS A 113 -15.78 22.35 6.67
N LEU A 114 -16.94 22.82 6.26
CA LEU A 114 -17.86 22.06 5.42
C LEU A 114 -17.20 22.00 4.04
N TRP A 115 -16.78 20.80 3.63
CA TRP A 115 -16.37 20.51 2.26
C TRP A 115 -17.41 19.60 1.64
#